data_AF-A0A976JIW1-F1
#
_entry.id   AF-A0A976JIW1-F1
#
_cell.length_a   1.000
_cell.length_b   1.000
_cell.length_c   1.000
_cell.angle_alpha   90.00
_cell.angle_beta   90.00
_cell.angle_gamma   90.00
#
_symmetry.space_group_name_H-M   'P 1'
#
loop_
_entity.id
_entity.type
_entity.pdbx_description
1 polymer ?
#
loop_
_entity_poly.entity_id
_entity_poly.type
_entity_poly.pdbx_seq_one_letter_code
_entity_poly.pdbx_strand_id
1 'polypeptide(L)' 'MAAKCKFCGQEIFWMKDGRKNVPHELDGGVHNCEEMKKSRESFKKMDRGGLSPEEIAKYEAQINEAANKKKK' A
#
# COMPACT_ATOMS: atom_id res chain seq x y z
N MET A 1 -6.18 16.41 -14.86
CA MET A 1 -7.01 16.31 -13.64
C MET A 1 -6.07 16.34 -12.45
N ALA A 2 -6.09 17.44 -11.68
CA ALA A 2 -5.36 17.53 -10.41
C ALA A 2 -6.03 16.58 -9.40
N ALA A 3 -5.22 15.85 -8.65
CA ALA A 3 -5.63 15.01 -7.53
C ALA A 3 -5.07 15.61 -6.23
N LYS A 4 -5.60 15.19 -5.08
CA LYS A 4 -5.03 15.57 -3.78
C LYS A 4 -4.32 14.38 -3.17
N CYS A 5 -3.13 14.61 -2.61
CA CYS A 5 -2.43 13.59 -1.85
C CYS A 5 -3.26 13.24 -0.61
N LYS A 6 -3.54 11.94 -0.40
CA LYS A 6 -4.37 11.48 0.74
C LYS A 6 -3.76 11.80 2.11
N PHE A 7 -2.43 11.95 2.17
CA PHE A 7 -1.71 12.09 3.43
C PHE A 7 -1.48 13.57 3.76
N CYS A 8 -0.87 14.34 2.86
CA CYS A 8 -0.58 15.76 3.12
C CYS A 8 -1.60 16.75 2.54
N GLY A 9 -2.60 16.27 1.79
CA GLY A 9 -3.64 17.14 1.20
C GLY A 9 -3.16 18.02 0.04
N GLN A 10 -1.85 18.05 -0.27
CA GLN A 10 -1.29 18.83 -1.37
C GLN A 10 -1.84 18.39 -2.73
N GLU A 11 -1.97 19.35 -3.64
CA GLU A 11 -2.37 19.09 -5.01
C GLU A 11 -1.22 18.41 -5.79
N ILE A 12 -1.55 17.27 -6.40
CA ILE A 12 -0.63 16.42 -7.16
C ILE A 12 -1.21 16.08 -8.52
N PHE A 13 -0.33 15.86 -9.49
CA PHE A 13 -0.67 15.41 -10.82
C PHE A 13 -0.06 14.03 -11.06
N TRP A 14 -0.88 13.09 -11.53
CA TRP A 14 -0.38 11.79 -11.92
C TRP A 14 0.18 11.88 -13.34
N MET A 15 1.49 11.83 -13.47
CA MET A 15 2.14 11.71 -14.77
C MET A 15 2.61 10.27 -14.99
N LYS A 16 2.55 9.84 -16.24
CA LYS A 16 3.03 8.52 -16.65
C LYS A 16 4.54 8.61 -16.90
N ASP A 17 5.31 8.05 -15.98
CA ASP A 17 6.76 7.92 -16.12
C ASP A 17 7.08 6.47 -16.51
N GLY A 18 7.28 6.25 -17.81
CA GLY A 18 7.46 4.92 -18.40
C GLY A 18 6.25 3.99 -18.19
N ARG A 19 6.43 2.96 -17.35
CA ARG A 19 5.41 1.94 -17.04
C ARG A 19 4.60 2.22 -15.78
N LYS A 20 4.92 3.27 -15.03
CA LYS A 20 4.27 3.58 -13.74
C LYS A 20 3.69 4.99 -13.79
N ASN A 21 2.63 5.20 -13.01
CA ASN A 21 2.13 6.54 -12.75
C ASN A 21 2.81 7.07 -11.49
N VAL A 22 3.45 8.22 -11.61
CA VAL A 22 4.22 8.88 -10.55
C VAL A 22 3.53 10.20 -10.22
N PRO A 23 3.25 10.48 -8.93
CA PRO A 23 2.66 11.74 -8.53
C PRO A 23 3.73 12.84 -8.60
N HIS A 24 3.35 13.98 -9.19
CA HIS A 24 4.17 15.17 -9.31
C HIS A 24 3.47 16.37 -8.66
N GLU A 25 4.23 17.33 -8.16
CA GLU A 25 3.73 18.61 -7.65
C GLU A 25 3.44 19.58 -8.82
N LEU A 26 2.86 20.74 -8.49
CA LEU A 26 2.56 21.79 -9.48
C LEU A 26 3.82 22.28 -10.22
N ASP A 27 4.96 22.30 -9.54
CA ASP A 27 6.27 22.68 -10.07
C ASP A 27 6.92 21.57 -10.94
N GLY A 28 6.22 20.45 -11.17
CA GLY A 28 6.72 19.35 -11.99
C GLY A 28 7.76 18.46 -11.29
N GLY A 29 8.05 18.70 -10.01
CA GLY A 29 8.86 17.81 -9.18
C GLY A 29 8.10 16.55 -8.75
N VAL A 30 8.82 15.44 -8.51
CA VAL A 30 8.20 14.20 -8.02
C VAL A 30 7.73 14.40 -6.57
N HIS A 31 6.44 14.20 -6.34
CA HIS A 31 5.84 14.36 -5.02
C HIS A 31 6.25 13.21 -4.09
N ASN A 32 7.11 13.50 -3.13
CA ASN A 32 7.61 12.56 -2.12
C ASN A 32 6.98 12.83 -0.74
N CYS A 33 5.73 12.40 -0.55
CA CYS A 33 4.99 12.66 0.68
C CYS A 33 5.67 12.08 1.94
N GLU A 34 6.08 12.93 2.88
CA GLU A 34 6.69 12.51 4.15
C GLU A 34 5.68 11.87 5.10
N GLU A 35 4.46 12.39 5.16
CA GLU A 35 3.39 11.85 6.01
C GLU A 35 2.99 10.43 5.59
N MET A 36 3.02 10.16 4.29
CA MET A 36 2.85 8.80 3.75
C MET A 36 3.95 7.86 4.24
N LYS A 37 5.21 8.31 4.26
CA LYS A 37 6.34 7.51 4.77
C LYS A 37 6.17 7.21 6.27
N LYS A 38 5.86 8.23 7.07
CA LYS A 38 5.61 8.07 8.53
C LYS A 38 4.45 7.14 8.82
N SER A 39 3.33 7.31 8.10
CA SER A 39 2.18 6.40 8.22
C SER A 39 2.60 4.97 7.87
N ARG A 40 3.40 4.77 6.82
CA ARG A 40 3.90 3.45 6.44
C ARG A 40 4.76 2.80 7.53
N GLU A 41 5.57 3.58 8.21
CA GLU A 41 6.45 3.08 9.28
C GLU A 41 5.69 2.73 10.55
N SER A 42 4.54 3.37 10.80
CA SER A 42 3.66 3.08 11.93
C SER A 42 2.90 1.75 11.80
N PHE A 43 2.82 1.16 10.59
CA PHE A 43 2.24 -0.17 10.45
C PHE A 43 3.09 -1.18 11.24
N LYS A 44 2.40 -1.99 12.06
CA LYS A 44 3.02 -3.02 12.90
C LYS A 44 3.91 -3.90 12.03
N LYS A 45 5.24 -3.73 12.17
CA LYS A 45 6.23 -4.55 11.49
C LYS A 45 6.14 -5.96 12.06
N MET A 46 5.43 -6.86 11.38
CA MET A 46 5.49 -8.28 11.70
C MET A 46 6.80 -8.83 11.15
N ASP A 47 7.59 -9.48 12.01
CA ASP A 47 8.77 -10.20 11.56
C ASP A 47 8.32 -11.43 10.76
N ARG A 48 9.02 -11.73 9.66
CA ARG A 48 8.68 -12.85 8.77
C ARG A 48 8.82 -14.21 9.46
N GLY A 49 9.56 -14.29 10.57
CA GLY A 49 9.69 -15.46 11.44
C GLY A 49 8.86 -15.40 12.72
N GLY A 50 8.03 -14.37 12.90
CA GLY A 50 7.22 -14.19 14.11
C GLY A 50 5.96 -15.05 14.20
N LEU A 51 5.71 -15.91 13.21
CA LEU A 51 4.56 -16.81 13.16
C LEU A 51 5.04 -18.27 13.25
N SER A 52 4.47 -19.04 14.17
CA SER A 52 4.78 -20.46 14.28
C SER A 52 4.18 -21.23 13.09
N PRO A 53 4.78 -22.37 12.66
CA PRO A 53 4.25 -23.18 11.55
C PRO A 53 2.78 -23.58 11.70
N GLU A 54 2.34 -23.83 12.93
CA GLU A 54 0.94 -24.17 13.27
C GLU A 54 -0.02 -22.99 13.04
N GLU A 55 0.43 -21.77 13.34
CA GLU A 55 -0.36 -20.56 13.12
C GLU A 55 -0.49 -20.25 11.62
N ILE A 56 0.60 -20.45 10.87
CA ILE A 56 0.61 -20.29 9.40
C ILE A 56 -0.39 -21.25 8.76
N ALA A 57 -0.35 -22.53 9.12
CA ALA A 57 -1.28 -23.53 8.59
C ALA A 57 -2.75 -23.17 8.88
N LYS A 58 -3.03 -22.61 10.05
CA LYS A 58 -4.38 -22.13 10.42
C LYS A 58 -4.80 -20.93 9.55
N TYR A 59 -3.92 -19.96 9.33
CA TYR A 59 -4.21 -18.83 8.45
C TYR A 59 -4.43 -19.27 7.00
N GLU A 60 -3.60 -20.18 6.50
CA GLU A 60 -3.71 -20.73 5.13
C GLU A 60 -5.04 -21.47 4.93
N ALA A 61 -5.45 -22.31 5.89
CA ALA A 61 -6.74 -23.01 5.83
C ALA A 61 -7.93 -22.02 5.75
N GLN A 62 -7.92 -20.97 6.56
CA GLN A 62 -8.97 -19.94 6.56
C GLN A 62 -9.02 -19.14 5.26
N ILE A 63 -7.86 -18.78 4.71
CA ILE A 63 -7.76 -18.06 3.43
C ILE A 63 -8.30 -18.93 2.29
N ASN A 64 -7.93 -20.22 2.25
CA ASN A 64 -8.39 -21.15 1.22
C ASN A 64 -9.90 -21.39 1.32
N GLU A 65 -10.45 -21.51 2.53
CA GLU A 65 -11.90 -21.66 2.73
C GLU A 65 -12.66 -20.39 2.27
N ALA A 66 -12.16 -19.20 2.60
CA ALA A 66 -12.77 -17.94 2.17
C ALA A 66 -12.69 -17.74 0.64
N ALA A 67 -11.58 -18.12 0.01
CA ALA A 67 -11.41 -18.06 -1.44
C ALA A 67 -12.36 -19.04 -2.16
N ASN A 68 -12.58 -20.23 -1.59
CA ASN A 68 -13.50 -21.21 -2.16
C ASN A 68 -14.97 -20.76 -2.04
N LYS A 69 -15.35 -20.17 -0.90
CA LYS A 69 -16.69 -19.57 -0.70
C LYS A 69 -16.99 -18.41 -1.65
N LYS A 70 -15.99 -17.62 -2.07
CA LYS A 70 -16.16 -16.52 -3.04
C LYS A 70 -16.23 -16.96 -4.50
N LYS A 71 -15.85 -18.21 -4.81
CA LYS A 71 -15.90 -18.78 -6.17
C LYS A 71 -17.21 -19.52 -6.47
N LYS A 72 -18.06 -19.73 -5.47
CA LYS A 72 -19.37 -20.38 -5.58
C LYS A 72 -20.48 -19.33 -5.59
#